data_AF-A0A3R6YGN7-F1
#
_entry.id   AF-A0A3R6YGN7-F1
#
_cell.length_a   1.000
_cell.length_b   1.000
_cell.length_c   1.000
_cell.angle_alpha   90.00
_cell.angle_beta   90.00
_cell.angle_gamma   90.00
#
_symmetry.space_group_name_H-M   'P 1'
#
loop_
_entity.id
_entity.type
_entity.pdbx_description
1 polymer ?
#
loop_
_entity_poly.entity_id
_entity_poly.type
_entity_poly.pdbx_seq_one_letter_code
_entity_poly.pdbx_strand_id
1 'polypeptide(L)'
;MGIRLVALNDLHACVVFAPMVDIFGQLHFPFRSTMVKVLISLSVLAASATAGSVTELPESVTKLIDYSINPCDDFYQYACGAWHNDAVIPPDRHKIDTSFYKIYIENQAVLRKIFSDNTTKLGKFGEFYNSCLDTATLSSLGLTPLEDSFKAIRSASTKLDLLIVAAKLAKNGIPAFVDINARAVENDWTKNTLFGIRWEYVEPVYKAYIASVLQLAGYTAEQAEAAVPVLIRFEQTLAGVALSRLEEMEAVVSPYTALTYSQLDQKYPLLVGSWLKGNGFNVRDEGGGSNDWVGFKDLTYFDKTEELLKDTTLDNLRTIVEYKLIHASSTHLTPEFRTANWNLFGKKIKGQKVEPSREKFCMSQTR
;
A
#
# COMPACT_ATOMS: atom_id res chain seq x y z
N MET A 1 -19.40 38.31 -8.52
CA MET A 1 -18.69 38.26 -7.22
C MET A 1 -17.69 37.12 -7.31
N GLY A 2 -16.52 37.42 -7.88
CA GLY A 2 -15.55 36.42 -8.36
C GLY A 2 -14.56 36.02 -7.27
N ILE A 3 -14.42 34.71 -7.08
CA ILE A 3 -13.47 34.08 -6.17
C ILE A 3 -12.09 34.11 -6.83
N ARG A 4 -11.11 34.72 -6.15
CA ARG A 4 -9.69 34.73 -6.54
C ARG A 4 -9.10 33.33 -6.39
N LEU A 5 -8.47 32.81 -7.45
CA LEU A 5 -7.46 31.76 -7.36
C LEU A 5 -6.24 32.31 -6.60
N VAL A 6 -5.83 31.64 -5.52
CA VAL A 6 -4.51 31.82 -4.91
C VAL A 6 -3.63 30.69 -5.43
N ALA A 7 -2.51 31.06 -6.06
CA ALA A 7 -1.51 30.15 -6.59
C ALA A 7 -0.73 29.46 -5.45
N LEU A 8 -0.73 28.13 -5.42
CA LEU A 8 0.24 27.32 -4.67
C LEU A 8 1.39 26.98 -5.62
N ASN A 9 2.55 27.63 -5.50
CA ASN A 9 3.74 27.22 -6.27
C ASN A 9 5.08 27.21 -5.49
N ASP A 10 5.15 27.60 -4.21
CA ASP A 10 6.44 27.89 -3.55
C ASP A 10 6.98 26.83 -2.57
N LEU A 11 6.75 25.52 -2.80
CA LEU A 11 7.22 24.47 -1.85
C LEU A 11 8.02 23.29 -2.46
N HIS A 12 8.50 23.42 -3.71
CA HIS A 12 9.09 22.28 -4.44
C HIS A 12 10.58 21.98 -4.18
N ALA A 13 11.32 22.77 -3.39
CA ALA A 13 12.78 22.63 -3.30
C ALA A 13 13.27 21.33 -2.63
N CYS A 14 12.55 20.76 -1.66
CA CYS A 14 13.03 19.61 -0.87
C CYS A 14 12.49 18.23 -1.33
N VAL A 15 11.80 18.13 -2.49
CA VAL A 15 11.13 16.88 -2.92
C VAL A 15 11.87 16.12 -4.03
N VAL A 16 12.67 16.81 -4.84
CA VAL A 16 13.24 16.21 -6.06
C VAL A 16 14.74 16.00 -5.86
N PHE A 17 15.25 14.84 -6.27
CA PHE A 17 16.66 14.44 -6.44
C PHE A 17 17.26 13.49 -5.39
N ALA A 18 16.96 12.21 -5.60
CA ALA A 18 17.93 11.11 -5.53
C ALA A 18 17.50 10.04 -6.56
N PRO A 19 18.34 9.49 -7.46
CA PRO A 19 19.61 9.93 -8.03
C PRO A 19 19.54 10.12 -9.58
N MET A 20 20.23 11.10 -10.15
CA MET A 20 20.46 11.20 -11.61
C MET A 20 21.86 11.71 -11.90
N VAL A 21 22.87 11.07 -11.30
CA VAL A 21 24.27 11.29 -11.59
C VAL A 21 24.82 9.92 -11.98
N ASP A 22 24.85 9.64 -13.30
CA ASP A 22 25.78 8.67 -13.93
C ASP A 22 25.42 8.42 -15.40
N ILE A 23 25.45 9.43 -16.27
CA ILE A 23 25.68 9.21 -17.71
C ILE A 23 26.37 10.45 -18.27
N PHE A 24 27.69 10.56 -18.20
CA PHE A 24 28.51 11.28 -19.20
C PHE A 24 29.98 10.88 -19.04
N GLY A 25 30.25 9.59 -19.28
CA GLY A 25 31.59 9.05 -19.43
C GLY A 25 31.85 8.72 -20.91
N GLN A 26 32.85 9.41 -21.47
CA GLN A 26 33.71 8.99 -22.58
C GLN A 26 33.07 8.69 -23.96
N LEU A 27 33.37 9.54 -24.95
CA LEU A 27 33.66 9.12 -26.33
C LEU A 27 34.62 10.13 -26.97
N HIS A 28 35.89 9.72 -27.13
CA HIS A 28 36.90 10.36 -27.97
C HIS A 28 36.90 9.70 -29.35
N PHE A 29 36.84 10.47 -30.44
CA PHE A 29 37.25 10.06 -31.80
C PHE A 29 37.53 11.32 -32.67
N PRO A 30 38.29 11.22 -33.79
CA PRO A 30 39.36 12.16 -34.13
C PRO A 30 38.99 13.12 -35.26
N PHE A 31 39.81 14.16 -35.39
CA PHE A 31 39.82 15.20 -36.41
C PHE A 31 39.64 14.69 -37.86
N ARG A 32 38.79 15.39 -38.63
CA ARG A 32 39.03 15.64 -40.07
C ARG A 32 38.57 17.05 -40.46
N SER A 33 39.55 17.85 -40.88
CA SER A 33 39.43 19.22 -41.38
C SER A 33 38.50 19.31 -42.59
N THR A 34 37.44 20.12 -42.50
CA THR A 34 36.83 20.79 -43.66
C THR A 34 36.30 22.14 -43.20
N MET A 35 36.87 23.22 -43.73
CA MET A 35 36.44 24.59 -43.45
C MET A 35 35.05 24.84 -44.05
N VAL A 36 34.01 24.82 -43.21
CA VAL A 36 32.72 25.41 -43.54
C VAL A 36 32.67 26.78 -42.89
N LYS A 37 32.70 27.84 -43.72
CA LYS A 37 32.41 29.21 -43.28
C LYS A 37 30.94 29.29 -42.86
N VAL A 38 30.66 29.00 -41.60
CA VAL A 38 29.37 29.30 -40.98
C VAL A 38 29.36 30.78 -40.66
N LEU A 39 28.60 31.56 -41.44
CA LEU A 39 28.21 32.92 -41.10
C LEU A 39 27.39 32.84 -39.80
N ILE A 40 28.04 33.11 -38.67
CA ILE A 40 27.35 33.28 -37.39
C ILE A 40 26.59 34.60 -37.50
N SER A 41 25.31 34.52 -37.85
CA SER A 41 24.37 35.62 -37.68
C SER A 41 24.27 35.93 -36.19
N LEU A 42 24.92 37.03 -35.79
CA LEU A 42 24.76 37.70 -34.49
C LEU A 42 23.33 38.26 -34.37
N SER A 43 22.33 37.40 -34.17
CA SER A 43 20.96 37.90 -34.07
C SER A 43 19.96 36.91 -33.47
N VAL A 44 20.28 36.26 -32.36
CA VAL A 44 19.28 35.95 -31.30
C VAL A 44 20.00 35.84 -29.94
N LEU A 45 20.34 36.99 -29.34
CA LEU A 45 20.68 37.05 -27.91
C LEU A 45 19.86 38.17 -27.26
N ALA A 46 18.54 38.14 -27.44
CA ALA A 46 17.62 39.09 -26.80
C ALA A 46 16.17 38.59 -26.87
N ALA A 47 15.85 37.49 -26.18
CA ALA A 47 14.47 37.16 -25.79
C ALA A 47 14.43 36.01 -24.75
N SER A 48 15.18 36.13 -23.66
CA SER A 48 15.00 35.26 -22.48
C SER A 48 15.27 36.02 -21.18
N ALA A 49 14.80 37.28 -21.12
CA ALA A 49 14.89 38.12 -19.93
C ALA A 49 13.56 38.82 -19.65
N THR A 50 12.48 38.06 -19.52
CA THR A 50 11.28 38.48 -18.77
C THR A 50 10.70 37.32 -17.95
N ALA A 51 11.55 36.38 -17.50
CA ALA A 51 11.29 35.75 -16.21
C ALA A 51 11.88 36.71 -15.20
N GLY A 52 11.05 37.42 -14.43
CA GLY A 52 11.54 38.31 -13.39
C GLY A 52 12.54 37.56 -12.51
N SER A 53 13.76 38.07 -12.41
CA SER A 53 14.73 37.55 -11.45
C SER A 53 14.14 37.80 -10.07
N VAL A 54 13.71 36.74 -9.39
CA VAL A 54 13.33 36.80 -7.98
C VAL A 54 14.59 37.20 -7.21
N THR A 55 14.70 38.46 -6.82
CA THR A 55 15.91 38.99 -6.16
C THR A 55 16.00 38.56 -4.71
N GLU A 56 14.89 38.13 -4.11
CA GLU A 56 14.82 37.68 -2.71
C GLU A 56 13.89 36.47 -2.61
N LEU A 57 14.39 35.40 -1.99
CA LEU A 57 13.57 34.23 -1.67
C LEU A 57 12.59 34.58 -0.54
N PRO A 58 11.34 34.07 -0.58
CA PRO A 58 10.39 34.29 0.50
C PRO A 58 10.92 33.73 1.84
N GLU A 59 10.51 34.36 2.95
CA GLU A 59 10.97 34.00 4.30
C GLU A 59 10.74 32.51 4.64
N SER A 60 9.67 31.93 4.11
CA SER A 60 9.37 30.50 4.27
C SER A 60 10.40 29.57 3.65
N VAL A 61 11.18 30.04 2.67
CA VAL A 61 12.25 29.31 2.00
C VAL A 61 13.59 29.62 2.65
N THR A 62 13.88 30.89 2.94
CA THR A 62 15.17 31.28 3.54
C THR A 62 15.39 30.65 4.91
N LYS A 63 14.32 30.40 5.68
CA LYS A 63 14.39 29.68 6.97
C LYS A 63 14.78 28.20 6.88
N LEU A 64 14.75 27.61 5.69
CA LEU A 64 15.09 26.20 5.48
C LEU A 64 16.57 26.01 5.09
N ILE A 65 17.18 27.06 4.55
CA ILE A 65 18.51 27.03 3.92
C ILE A 65 19.61 27.09 4.99
N ASP A 66 20.58 26.19 4.89
CA ASP A 66 21.85 26.26 5.59
C ASP A 66 22.91 26.91 4.68
N TYR A 67 23.09 28.23 4.83
CA TYR A 67 24.05 29.00 4.03
C TYR A 67 25.52 28.66 4.30
N SER A 68 25.83 27.81 5.29
CA SER A 68 27.19 27.37 5.55
C SER A 68 27.66 26.25 4.62
N ILE A 69 26.74 25.66 3.85
CA ILE A 69 26.98 24.51 2.98
C ILE A 69 27.12 24.98 1.54
N ASN A 70 28.07 24.40 0.80
CA ASN A 70 28.21 24.67 -0.62
C ASN A 70 27.11 23.91 -1.41
N PRO A 71 26.21 24.60 -2.14
CA PRO A 71 25.15 23.94 -2.90
C PRO A 71 25.66 23.02 -4.02
N CYS A 72 26.89 23.21 -4.49
CA CYS A 72 27.50 22.34 -5.50
C CYS A 72 28.01 21.01 -4.93
N ASP A 73 28.21 20.94 -3.61
CA ASP A 73 28.74 19.74 -2.93
C ASP A 73 27.59 18.90 -2.35
N ASP A 74 26.64 19.54 -1.66
CA ASP A 74 25.43 18.90 -1.15
C ASP A 74 24.25 19.88 -1.19
N PHE A 75 23.50 19.85 -2.29
CA PHE A 75 22.37 20.73 -2.49
C PHE A 75 21.23 20.48 -1.50
N TYR A 76 21.06 19.23 -1.01
CA TYR A 76 20.00 18.92 -0.05
C TYR A 76 20.31 19.56 1.30
N GLN A 77 21.54 19.39 1.79
CA GLN A 77 21.95 19.99 3.05
C GLN A 77 22.01 21.52 2.96
N TYR A 78 22.40 22.10 1.82
CA TYR A 78 22.25 23.55 1.60
C TYR A 78 20.79 23.99 1.65
N ALA A 79 19.88 23.36 0.90
CA ALA A 79 18.52 23.84 0.74
C ALA A 79 17.62 23.57 1.95
N CYS A 80 17.86 22.48 2.69
CA CYS A 80 16.97 21.98 3.74
C CYS A 80 17.68 21.76 5.09
N GLY A 81 18.99 22.01 5.20
CA GLY A 81 19.82 21.66 6.36
C GLY A 81 19.42 22.37 7.65
N ALA A 82 19.05 23.66 7.58
CA ALA A 82 18.60 24.39 8.77
C ALA A 82 17.30 23.78 9.33
N TRP A 83 16.36 23.44 8.45
CA TRP A 83 15.16 22.71 8.86
C TRP A 83 15.49 21.31 9.38
N HIS A 84 16.36 20.57 8.71
CA HIS A 84 16.71 19.20 9.07
C HIS A 84 17.25 19.10 10.51
N ASN A 85 18.05 20.10 10.93
CA ASN A 85 18.62 20.16 12.27
C ASN A 85 17.57 20.43 13.37
N ASP A 86 16.53 21.21 13.06
CA ASP A 86 15.49 21.61 14.02
C ASP A 86 14.24 20.70 13.99
N ALA A 87 14.09 19.90 12.94
CA ALA A 87 12.89 19.11 12.68
C ALA A 87 12.68 18.00 13.71
N VAL A 88 11.61 18.10 14.51
CA VAL A 88 11.21 17.06 15.47
C VAL A 88 10.11 16.18 14.90
N ILE A 89 10.40 14.90 14.68
CA ILE A 89 9.38 13.91 14.30
C ILE A 89 8.45 13.66 15.49
N PRO A 90 7.13 13.94 15.37
CA PRO A 90 6.20 13.73 16.48
C PRO A 90 6.13 12.24 16.87
N PRO A 91 5.85 11.90 18.14
CA PRO A 91 5.93 10.53 18.66
C PRO A 91 5.05 9.50 17.95
N ASP A 92 3.92 9.91 17.36
CA ASP A 92 3.01 9.01 16.65
C ASP A 92 3.30 8.91 15.14
N ARG A 93 4.44 9.47 14.70
CA ARG A 93 4.88 9.55 13.30
C ARG A 93 6.27 8.94 13.12
N HIS A 94 6.59 8.67 11.86
CA HIS A 94 7.85 8.05 11.45
C HIS A 94 8.67 8.91 10.50
N LYS A 95 8.05 9.94 9.92
CA LYS A 95 8.68 10.92 9.05
C LYS A 95 7.90 12.23 9.10
N ILE A 96 8.60 13.30 8.80
CA ILE A 96 8.06 14.63 8.49
C ILE A 96 8.83 15.19 7.30
N ASP A 97 8.23 16.11 6.57
CA ASP A 97 8.85 16.86 5.49
C ASP A 97 8.27 18.27 5.45
N THR A 98 8.87 19.15 4.65
CA THR A 98 8.48 20.55 4.54
C THR A 98 7.30 20.77 3.59
N SER A 99 6.95 19.79 2.75
CA SER A 99 6.01 19.92 1.64
C SER A 99 4.71 19.15 1.90
N PHE A 100 4.68 17.86 1.60
CA PHE A 100 3.50 17.02 1.67
C PHE A 100 3.00 16.83 3.10
N TYR A 101 3.91 16.66 4.07
CA TYR A 101 3.55 16.42 5.45
C TYR A 101 2.99 17.67 6.12
N LYS A 102 3.57 18.83 5.82
CA LYS A 102 3.04 20.12 6.28
C LYS A 102 1.60 20.32 5.80
N ILE A 103 1.36 20.15 4.49
CA ILE A 103 0.01 20.23 3.91
C ILE A 103 -0.92 19.18 4.54
N TYR A 104 -0.43 17.96 4.75
CA TYR A 104 -1.20 16.92 5.41
C TYR A 104 -1.64 17.34 6.83
N ILE A 105 -0.75 17.96 7.63
CA ILE A 105 -1.06 18.43 8.98
C ILE A 105 -2.11 19.55 8.94
N GLU A 106 -1.94 20.53 8.06
CA GLU A 106 -2.87 21.63 7.89
C GLU A 106 -4.26 21.10 7.47
N ASN A 107 -4.31 20.18 6.52
CA ASN A 107 -5.54 19.50 6.12
C ASN A 107 -6.17 18.70 7.29
N GLN A 108 -5.36 18.06 8.14
CA GLN A 108 -5.89 17.38 9.33
C GLN A 108 -6.51 18.37 10.33
N ALA A 109 -5.94 19.55 10.50
CA ALA A 109 -6.51 20.57 11.37
C ALA A 109 -7.87 21.06 10.84
N VAL A 110 -7.99 21.27 9.52
CA VAL A 110 -9.25 21.61 8.86
C VAL A 110 -10.29 20.49 9.05
N LEU A 111 -9.90 19.24 8.79
CA LEU A 111 -10.81 18.09 8.95
C LEU A 111 -11.28 17.94 10.39
N ARG A 112 -10.38 18.08 11.38
CA ARG A 112 -10.77 18.07 12.81
C ARG A 112 -11.83 19.11 13.12
N LYS A 113 -11.67 20.32 12.60
CA LYS A 113 -12.66 21.39 12.75
C LYS A 113 -14.01 21.01 12.12
N ILE A 114 -14.00 20.43 10.93
CA ILE A 114 -15.21 19.96 10.24
C ILE A 114 -15.93 18.89 11.09
N PHE A 115 -15.19 17.93 11.65
CA PHE A 115 -15.76 16.89 12.51
C PHE A 115 -16.22 17.45 13.88
N SER A 116 -15.57 18.47 14.44
CA SER A 116 -16.00 19.09 15.71
C SER A 116 -17.22 19.98 15.57
N ASP A 117 -17.40 20.65 14.43
CA ASP A 117 -18.43 21.69 14.26
C ASP A 117 -19.85 21.13 14.14
N ASN A 118 -20.02 19.86 13.69
CA ASN A 118 -21.17 18.97 13.92
C ASN A 118 -21.13 17.78 12.93
N THR A 119 -20.84 16.58 13.42
CA THR A 119 -20.80 15.35 12.60
C THR A 119 -22.13 15.02 11.90
N THR A 120 -23.30 15.37 12.45
CA THR A 120 -24.59 15.07 11.80
C THR A 120 -24.79 15.82 10.48
N LYS A 121 -24.12 16.97 10.29
CA LYS A 121 -24.14 17.68 9.01
C LYS A 121 -23.33 16.98 7.91
N LEU A 122 -22.52 15.98 8.27
CA LEU A 122 -21.71 15.18 7.35
C LEU A 122 -22.46 13.93 6.84
N GLY A 123 -23.72 13.74 7.26
CA GLY A 123 -24.54 12.57 6.87
C GLY A 123 -23.83 11.25 7.19
N LYS A 124 -23.76 10.36 6.20
CA LYS A 124 -23.12 9.04 6.33
C LYS A 124 -21.65 9.09 6.77
N PHE A 125 -20.90 10.15 6.42
CA PHE A 125 -19.51 10.29 6.87
C PHE A 125 -19.44 10.54 8.38
N GLY A 126 -20.37 11.33 8.92
CA GLY A 126 -20.49 11.58 10.35
C GLY A 126 -20.93 10.34 11.11
N GLU A 127 -21.90 9.60 10.57
CA GLU A 127 -22.36 8.32 11.14
C GLU A 127 -21.22 7.30 11.20
N PHE A 128 -20.45 7.13 10.12
CA PHE A 128 -19.30 6.24 10.08
C PHE A 128 -18.17 6.68 11.01
N TYR A 129 -17.89 7.99 11.09
CA TYR A 129 -16.91 8.52 12.03
C TYR A 129 -17.31 8.25 13.49
N ASN A 130 -18.58 8.49 13.84
CA ASN A 130 -19.10 8.27 15.17
C ASN A 130 -19.14 6.78 15.55
N SER A 131 -19.50 5.89 14.61
CA SER A 131 -19.46 4.45 14.86
C SER A 131 -18.03 3.95 15.13
N CYS A 132 -17.04 4.52 14.45
CA CYS A 132 -15.64 4.22 14.72
C CYS A 132 -15.17 4.71 16.10
N LEU A 133 -15.69 5.85 16.58
CA LEU A 133 -15.35 6.41 17.90
C LEU A 133 -15.96 5.62 19.07
N ASP A 134 -17.10 4.95 18.87
CA ASP A 134 -17.84 4.23 19.90
C ASP A 134 -17.16 2.89 20.29
N THR A 135 -16.08 3.03 21.07
CA THR A 135 -15.34 1.89 21.61
C THR A 135 -16.14 1.07 22.63
N ALA A 136 -17.18 1.64 23.25
CA ALA A 136 -18.04 0.91 24.17
C ALA A 136 -18.88 -0.13 23.42
N THR A 137 -19.51 0.28 22.31
CA THR A 137 -20.22 -0.65 21.42
C THR A 137 -19.29 -1.69 20.82
N LEU A 138 -18.08 -1.30 20.36
CA LEU A 138 -17.10 -2.26 19.85
C LEU A 138 -16.69 -3.31 20.88
N SER A 139 -16.44 -2.88 22.12
CA SER A 139 -16.07 -3.78 23.22
C SER A 139 -17.22 -4.71 23.60
N SER A 140 -18.46 -4.20 23.57
CA SER A 140 -19.67 -5.00 23.81
C SER A 140 -19.91 -6.05 22.72
N LEU A 141 -19.70 -5.69 21.45
CA LEU A 141 -19.89 -6.59 20.32
C LEU A 141 -18.78 -7.65 20.22
N GLY A 142 -17.55 -7.29 20.57
CA GLY A 142 -16.40 -8.18 20.46
C GLY A 142 -16.24 -8.71 19.02
N LEU A 143 -16.38 -10.03 18.87
CA LEU A 143 -16.27 -10.73 17.58
C LEU A 143 -17.62 -11.07 16.95
N THR A 144 -18.73 -10.75 17.61
CA THR A 144 -20.10 -11.04 17.11
C THR A 144 -20.29 -10.65 15.63
N PRO A 145 -19.78 -9.50 15.15
CA PRO A 145 -19.90 -9.12 13.73
C PRO A 145 -19.21 -10.09 12.73
N LEU A 146 -18.29 -10.94 13.19
CA LEU A 146 -17.56 -11.90 12.37
C LEU A 146 -18.10 -13.34 12.48
N GLU A 147 -19.10 -13.59 13.35
CA GLU A 147 -19.57 -14.93 13.67
C GLU A 147 -20.05 -15.72 12.44
N ASP A 148 -20.82 -15.08 11.56
CA ASP A 148 -21.27 -15.71 10.31
C ASP A 148 -20.12 -16.07 9.38
N SER A 149 -19.06 -15.24 9.38
CA SER A 149 -17.85 -15.50 8.59
C SER A 149 -17.07 -16.69 9.16
N PHE A 150 -16.89 -16.75 10.49
CA PHE A 150 -16.27 -17.91 11.15
C PHE A 150 -17.08 -19.18 10.89
N LYS A 151 -18.41 -19.11 11.00
CA LYS A 151 -19.29 -20.24 10.72
C LYS A 151 -19.16 -20.73 9.28
N ALA A 152 -19.12 -19.82 8.30
CA ALA A 152 -18.94 -20.18 6.89
C ALA A 152 -17.58 -20.86 6.64
N ILE A 153 -16.50 -20.34 7.24
CA ILE A 153 -15.16 -20.93 7.15
C ILE A 153 -15.12 -22.33 7.77
N ARG A 154 -15.70 -22.50 8.96
CA ARG A 154 -15.70 -23.76 9.70
C ARG A 154 -16.57 -24.84 9.07
N SER A 155 -17.67 -24.44 8.42
CA SER A 155 -18.61 -25.36 7.78
C SER A 155 -18.15 -25.85 6.39
N ALA A 156 -17.11 -25.24 5.81
CA ALA A 156 -16.58 -25.66 4.51
C ALA A 156 -15.97 -27.07 4.60
N SER A 157 -16.52 -27.99 3.79
CA SER A 157 -16.19 -29.42 3.81
C SER A 157 -15.05 -29.79 2.87
N THR A 158 -14.77 -28.96 1.87
CA THR A 158 -13.68 -29.18 0.90
C THR A 158 -12.80 -27.94 0.77
N LYS A 159 -11.58 -28.11 0.22
CA LYS A 159 -10.68 -26.98 -0.06
C LYS A 159 -11.33 -25.97 -1.00
N LEU A 160 -12.03 -26.47 -2.03
CA LEU A 160 -12.73 -25.61 -2.99
C LEU A 160 -13.84 -24.81 -2.31
N ASP A 161 -14.68 -25.44 -1.47
CA ASP A 161 -15.73 -24.72 -0.74
C ASP A 161 -15.15 -23.63 0.18
N LEU A 162 -14.07 -23.95 0.88
CA LEU A 162 -13.38 -23.01 1.76
C LEU A 162 -12.81 -21.83 0.97
N LEU A 163 -12.20 -22.08 -0.18
CA LEU A 163 -11.62 -21.02 -1.01
C LEU A 163 -12.71 -20.18 -1.70
N ILE A 164 -13.88 -20.75 -1.99
CA ILE A 164 -15.07 -20.00 -2.40
C ILE A 164 -15.57 -19.10 -1.26
N VAL A 165 -15.54 -19.57 0.00
CA VAL A 165 -15.85 -18.74 1.16
C VAL A 165 -14.83 -17.60 1.28
N ALA A 166 -13.53 -17.88 1.17
CA ALA A 166 -12.48 -16.86 1.19
C ALA A 166 -12.68 -15.80 0.07
N ALA A 167 -13.06 -16.25 -1.13
CA ALA A 167 -13.38 -15.37 -2.24
C ALA A 167 -14.60 -14.47 -1.98
N LYS A 168 -15.63 -14.98 -1.29
CA LYS A 168 -16.79 -14.15 -0.88
C LYS A 168 -16.39 -13.10 0.16
N LEU A 169 -15.50 -13.46 1.10
CA LEU A 169 -14.97 -12.53 2.10
C LEU A 169 -14.15 -11.40 1.47
N ALA A 170 -13.55 -11.62 0.29
CA ALA A 170 -12.83 -10.58 -0.44
C ALA A 170 -13.73 -9.39 -0.84
N LYS A 171 -15.04 -9.60 -1.03
CA LYS A 171 -16.00 -8.52 -1.25
C LYS A 171 -16.08 -7.54 -0.07
N ASN A 172 -15.71 -8.01 1.12
CA ASN A 172 -15.70 -7.24 2.36
C ASN A 172 -14.29 -6.75 2.73
N GLY A 173 -13.34 -6.75 1.79
CA GLY A 173 -11.98 -6.29 2.00
C GLY A 173 -11.05 -7.28 2.71
N ILE A 174 -11.46 -8.54 2.87
CA ILE A 174 -10.61 -9.60 3.43
C ILE A 174 -9.70 -10.16 2.31
N PRO A 175 -8.37 -10.05 2.40
CA PRO A 175 -7.50 -10.49 1.31
C PRO A 175 -7.62 -12.00 1.02
N ALA A 176 -8.01 -12.34 -0.21
CA ALA A 176 -7.90 -13.71 -0.72
C ALA A 176 -6.45 -14.06 -1.10
N PHE A 177 -6.23 -15.24 -1.69
CA PHE A 177 -4.93 -15.68 -2.20
C PHE A 177 -4.59 -15.11 -3.58
N VAL A 178 -5.58 -14.50 -4.22
CA VAL A 178 -5.45 -13.70 -5.44
C VAL A 178 -6.35 -12.49 -5.29
N ASP A 179 -5.91 -11.34 -5.79
CA ASP A 179 -6.71 -10.13 -5.82
C ASP A 179 -6.78 -9.63 -7.27
N ILE A 180 -7.99 -9.71 -7.83
CA ILE A 180 -8.32 -9.41 -9.22
C ILE A 180 -9.09 -8.10 -9.23
N ASN A 181 -8.53 -7.10 -9.93
CA ASN A 181 -9.08 -5.76 -10.03
C ASN A 181 -9.39 -5.44 -11.49
N ALA A 182 -10.51 -4.74 -11.74
CA ALA A 182 -10.81 -4.20 -13.06
C ALA A 182 -10.04 -2.90 -13.26
N ARG A 183 -9.17 -2.84 -14.29
CA ARG A 183 -8.42 -1.63 -14.68
C ARG A 183 -8.46 -1.45 -16.18
N ALA A 184 -8.37 -0.20 -16.64
CA ALA A 184 -8.03 0.08 -18.02
C ALA A 184 -6.66 -0.56 -18.32
N VAL A 185 -6.45 -1.05 -19.56
CA VAL A 185 -5.21 -1.70 -19.97
C VAL A 185 -4.09 -0.65 -20.05
N GLU A 186 -3.57 -0.28 -18.88
CA GLU A 186 -2.35 0.50 -18.69
C GLU A 186 -1.56 -0.15 -17.55
N ASN A 187 -0.24 -0.12 -17.68
CA ASN A 187 0.72 -0.77 -16.79
C ASN A 187 0.40 -0.50 -15.32
N ASP A 188 -0.06 -1.55 -14.65
CA ASP A 188 -0.63 -1.50 -13.32
C ASP A 188 0.43 -1.60 -12.22
N TRP A 189 0.24 -0.81 -11.16
CA TRP A 189 1.13 -0.61 -10.01
C TRP A 189 0.57 -1.28 -8.76
N THR A 190 -0.15 -2.40 -8.91
CA THR A 190 -0.71 -3.10 -7.75
C THR A 190 0.16 -4.21 -7.22
N LYS A 191 1.04 -3.83 -6.29
CA LYS A 191 0.86 -4.19 -4.86
C LYS A 191 2.10 -3.84 -4.05
N ASN A 192 1.83 -3.64 -2.76
CA ASN A 192 2.85 -3.42 -1.75
C ASN A 192 3.56 -4.75 -1.49
N THR A 193 4.80 -4.85 -1.95
CA THR A 193 5.77 -5.73 -1.30
C THR A 193 6.00 -5.21 0.12
N LEU A 194 6.33 -6.09 1.06
CA LEU A 194 6.85 -5.68 2.36
C LEU A 194 8.19 -4.97 2.10
N PHE A 195 8.12 -3.66 1.80
CA PHE A 195 9.24 -2.83 1.38
C PHE A 195 10.38 -2.95 2.41
N GLY A 196 11.50 -3.56 1.99
CA GLY A 196 12.83 -3.35 2.58
C GLY A 196 13.07 -3.83 4.01
N ILE A 197 12.10 -4.46 4.69
CA ILE A 197 12.35 -4.97 6.05
C ILE A 197 12.75 -6.43 5.97
N ARG A 198 14.02 -6.69 6.30
CA ARG A 198 14.58 -8.03 6.46
C ARG A 198 13.72 -8.86 7.42
N TRP A 199 13.24 -10.00 6.93
CA TRP A 199 12.31 -10.90 7.61
C TRP A 199 12.78 -11.25 9.03
N GLU A 200 14.09 -11.42 9.23
CA GLU A 200 14.69 -11.79 10.50
C GLU A 200 14.41 -10.77 11.62
N TYR A 201 14.17 -9.49 11.27
CA TYR A 201 13.85 -8.44 12.24
C TYR A 201 12.37 -8.39 12.64
N VAL A 202 11.49 -8.96 11.82
CA VAL A 202 10.03 -8.87 11.97
C VAL A 202 9.44 -10.19 12.44
N GLU A 203 10.03 -11.32 12.03
CA GLU A 203 9.56 -12.67 12.36
C GLU A 203 9.16 -12.87 13.83
N PRO A 204 10.00 -12.56 14.84
CA PRO A 204 9.62 -12.81 16.24
C PRO A 204 8.42 -11.96 16.68
N VAL A 205 8.36 -10.71 16.23
CA VAL A 205 7.25 -9.79 16.56
C VAL A 205 5.98 -10.19 15.80
N TYR A 206 6.13 -10.73 14.60
CA TYR A 206 5.01 -11.20 13.80
C TYR A 206 4.38 -12.47 14.36
N LYS A 207 5.20 -13.44 14.79
CA LYS A 207 4.73 -14.63 15.53
C LYS A 207 3.96 -14.23 16.79
N ALA A 208 4.49 -13.29 17.57
CA ALA A 208 3.80 -12.77 18.75
C ALA A 208 2.47 -12.07 18.40
N TYR A 209 2.44 -11.29 17.32
CA TYR A 209 1.22 -10.65 16.82
C TYR A 209 0.15 -11.69 16.44
N ILE A 210 0.52 -12.70 15.64
CA ILE A 210 -0.37 -13.80 15.23
C ILE A 210 -0.97 -14.47 16.47
N ALA A 211 -0.14 -14.88 17.42
CA ALA A 211 -0.60 -15.51 18.64
C ALA A 211 -1.56 -14.61 19.43
N SER A 212 -1.24 -13.31 19.53
CA SER A 212 -2.06 -12.33 20.25
C SER A 212 -3.44 -12.18 19.63
N VAL A 213 -3.54 -11.99 18.31
CA VAL A 213 -4.84 -11.81 17.66
C VAL A 213 -5.67 -13.08 17.62
N LEU A 214 -5.05 -14.26 17.54
CA LEU A 214 -5.76 -15.54 17.65
C LEU A 214 -6.33 -15.76 19.06
N GLN A 215 -5.55 -15.46 20.11
CA GLN A 215 -6.03 -15.55 21.49
C GLN A 215 -7.15 -14.55 21.77
N LEU A 216 -7.03 -13.31 21.29
CA LEU A 216 -8.14 -12.34 21.33
C LEU A 216 -9.36 -12.84 20.55
N ALA A 217 -9.15 -13.68 19.53
CA ALA A 217 -10.22 -14.34 18.77
C ALA A 217 -10.83 -15.57 19.46
N GLY A 218 -10.38 -15.91 20.67
CA GLY A 218 -10.89 -17.03 21.46
C GLY A 218 -10.13 -18.34 21.29
N TYR A 219 -8.98 -18.35 20.60
CA TYR A 219 -8.10 -19.53 20.57
C TYR A 219 -7.46 -19.73 21.95
N THR A 220 -7.29 -20.99 22.36
CA THR A 220 -6.45 -21.29 23.53
C THR A 220 -4.99 -20.96 23.22
N ALA A 221 -4.14 -20.84 24.25
CA ALA A 221 -2.72 -20.59 24.07
C ALA A 221 -2.07 -21.68 23.19
N GLU A 222 -2.45 -22.95 23.39
CA GLU A 222 -1.96 -24.10 22.65
C GLU A 222 -2.42 -24.08 21.19
N GLN A 223 -3.68 -23.72 20.93
CA GLN A 223 -4.19 -23.58 19.56
C GLN A 223 -3.49 -22.45 18.81
N ALA A 224 -3.28 -21.30 19.47
CA ALA A 224 -2.56 -20.18 18.89
C ALA A 224 -1.10 -20.54 18.60
N GLU A 225 -0.42 -21.22 19.53
CA GLU A 225 0.96 -21.68 19.35
C GLU A 225 1.09 -22.66 18.18
N ALA A 226 0.16 -23.60 18.02
CA ALA A 226 0.13 -24.54 16.90
C ALA A 226 -0.19 -23.87 15.55
N ALA A 227 -1.00 -22.81 15.54
CA ALA A 227 -1.38 -22.08 14.33
C ALA A 227 -0.22 -21.21 13.77
N VAL A 228 0.60 -20.63 14.64
CA VAL A 228 1.72 -19.75 14.25
C VAL A 228 2.65 -20.37 13.19
N PRO A 229 3.23 -21.57 13.36
CA PRO A 229 4.12 -22.15 12.34
C PRO A 229 3.40 -22.47 11.02
N VAL A 230 2.12 -22.81 11.05
CA VAL A 230 1.30 -23.03 9.84
C VAL A 230 1.21 -21.74 9.04
N LEU A 231 0.85 -20.64 9.70
CA LEU A 231 0.68 -19.31 9.08
C LEU A 231 2.00 -18.79 8.54
N ILE A 232 3.07 -18.84 9.35
CA ILE A 232 4.40 -18.36 8.95
C ILE A 232 4.92 -19.13 7.74
N ARG A 233 4.86 -20.47 7.76
CA ARG A 233 5.37 -21.28 6.66
C ARG A 233 4.59 -21.02 5.37
N PHE A 234 3.27 -20.91 5.47
CA PHE A 234 2.43 -20.64 4.30
C PHE A 234 2.77 -19.27 3.70
N GLU A 235 2.86 -18.22 4.51
CA GLU A 235 3.17 -16.87 4.03
C GLU A 235 4.59 -16.75 3.47
N GLN A 236 5.58 -17.40 4.08
CA GLN A 236 6.95 -17.45 3.54
C GLN A 236 6.99 -18.15 2.18
N THR A 237 6.27 -19.27 2.05
CA THR A 237 6.21 -20.00 0.78
C THR A 237 5.52 -19.15 -0.29
N LEU A 238 4.40 -18.51 0.05
CA LEU A 238 3.68 -17.63 -0.87
C LEU A 238 4.51 -16.40 -1.27
N ALA A 239 5.26 -15.82 -0.35
CA ALA A 239 6.16 -14.70 -0.63
C ALA A 239 7.32 -15.11 -1.57
N GLY A 240 7.86 -16.33 -1.40
CA GLY A 240 8.89 -16.88 -2.30
C GLY A 240 8.37 -17.30 -3.68
N VAL A 241 7.06 -17.35 -3.86
CA VAL A 241 6.40 -17.60 -5.14
C VAL A 241 6.22 -16.32 -5.97
N ALA A 242 6.05 -15.17 -5.32
CA ALA A 242 5.90 -13.89 -5.99
C ALA A 242 7.24 -13.43 -6.62
N LEU A 243 7.16 -12.87 -7.83
CA LEU A 243 8.33 -12.25 -8.47
C LEU A 243 8.77 -11.01 -7.67
N SER A 244 10.08 -10.74 -7.66
CA SER A 244 10.57 -9.45 -7.20
C SER A 244 10.19 -8.34 -8.18
N ARG A 245 10.13 -7.10 -7.68
CA ARG A 245 9.84 -5.93 -8.52
C ARG A 245 10.77 -5.81 -9.73
N LEU A 246 12.02 -6.27 -9.61
CA LEU A 246 13.01 -6.23 -10.67
C LEU A 246 12.72 -7.28 -11.76
N GLU A 247 12.45 -8.53 -11.34
CA GLU A 247 12.07 -9.62 -12.25
C GLU A 247 10.76 -9.29 -13.00
N GLU A 248 9.80 -8.63 -12.34
CA GLU A 248 8.58 -8.15 -13.01
C GLU A 248 8.86 -7.06 -14.04
N MET A 249 9.71 -6.07 -13.71
CA MET A 249 10.08 -5.00 -14.65
C MET A 249 10.79 -5.55 -15.90
N GLU A 250 11.54 -6.64 -15.76
CA GLU A 250 12.20 -7.35 -16.87
C GLU A 250 11.22 -8.22 -17.68
N ALA A 251 10.18 -8.79 -17.04
CA ALA A 251 9.15 -9.60 -17.70
C ALA A 251 8.18 -8.79 -18.59
N VAL A 252 8.16 -7.45 -18.50
CA VAL A 252 7.21 -6.54 -19.17
C VAL A 252 7.33 -6.50 -20.71
N VAL A 253 8.33 -7.16 -21.31
CA VAL A 253 8.63 -7.03 -22.75
C VAL A 253 7.96 -8.11 -23.63
N SER A 254 7.25 -9.08 -23.07
CA SER A 254 6.64 -10.21 -23.80
C SER A 254 5.11 -10.10 -23.91
N PRO A 255 4.45 -10.56 -25.00
CA PRO A 255 2.99 -10.46 -25.14
C PRO A 255 2.26 -11.20 -24.02
N TYR A 256 1.22 -10.57 -23.49
CA TYR A 256 0.36 -11.10 -22.43
C TYR A 256 -0.27 -12.44 -22.85
N THR A 257 -0.35 -13.39 -21.92
CA THR A 257 -1.18 -14.59 -22.07
C THR A 257 -2.62 -14.24 -21.70
N ALA A 258 -3.57 -14.38 -22.60
CA ALA A 258 -5.00 -14.20 -22.31
C ALA A 258 -5.66 -15.56 -22.07
N LEU A 259 -6.41 -15.70 -20.97
CA LEU A 259 -7.18 -16.90 -20.65
C LEU A 259 -8.63 -16.51 -20.35
N THR A 260 -9.59 -17.29 -20.86
CA THR A 260 -11.01 -17.11 -20.52
C THR A 260 -11.28 -17.57 -19.09
N TYR A 261 -12.41 -17.14 -18.51
CA TYR A 261 -12.82 -17.63 -17.18
C TYR A 261 -12.96 -19.14 -17.10
N SER A 262 -13.42 -19.81 -18.15
CA SER A 262 -13.52 -21.27 -18.17
C SER A 262 -12.14 -21.93 -18.19
N GLN A 263 -11.21 -21.41 -18.99
CA GLN A 263 -9.83 -21.90 -19.01
C GLN A 263 -9.14 -21.69 -17.66
N LEU A 264 -9.38 -20.56 -17.00
CA LEU A 264 -8.86 -20.27 -15.67
C LEU A 264 -9.44 -21.18 -14.59
N ASP A 265 -10.72 -21.50 -14.68
CA ASP A 265 -11.36 -22.44 -13.75
C ASP A 265 -10.82 -23.86 -13.89
N GLN A 266 -10.51 -24.28 -15.11
CA GLN A 266 -9.90 -25.57 -15.40
C GLN A 266 -8.43 -25.63 -14.96
N LYS A 267 -7.66 -24.57 -15.23
CA LYS A 267 -6.21 -24.54 -14.92
C LYS A 267 -5.94 -24.30 -13.44
N TYR A 268 -6.69 -23.39 -12.81
CA TYR A 268 -6.50 -22.94 -11.44
C TYR A 268 -7.79 -23.03 -10.61
N PRO A 269 -8.38 -24.24 -10.46
CA PRO A 269 -9.68 -24.41 -9.80
C PRO A 269 -9.68 -23.94 -8.34
N LEU A 270 -8.56 -24.06 -7.61
CA LEU A 270 -8.48 -23.65 -6.21
C LEU A 270 -8.16 -22.16 -6.06
N LEU A 271 -7.34 -21.58 -6.93
CA LEU A 271 -6.93 -20.19 -6.84
C LEU A 271 -7.88 -19.22 -7.56
N VAL A 272 -7.87 -19.23 -8.89
CA VAL A 272 -8.62 -18.25 -9.71
C VAL A 272 -10.07 -18.72 -9.89
N GLY A 273 -10.28 -20.01 -10.11
CA GLY A 273 -11.60 -20.60 -10.28
C GLY A 273 -12.50 -20.42 -9.06
N SER A 274 -11.99 -20.69 -7.85
CA SER A 274 -12.72 -20.43 -6.60
C SER A 274 -13.04 -18.94 -6.43
N TRP A 275 -12.12 -18.05 -6.82
CA TRP A 275 -12.33 -16.61 -6.78
C TRP A 275 -13.46 -16.18 -7.71
N LEU A 276 -13.44 -16.64 -8.96
CA LEU A 276 -14.47 -16.37 -9.97
C LEU A 276 -15.84 -16.86 -9.47
N LYS A 277 -15.93 -18.11 -9.01
CA LYS A 277 -17.15 -18.71 -8.45
C LYS A 277 -17.68 -17.95 -7.25
N GLY A 278 -16.81 -17.62 -6.28
CA GLY A 278 -17.18 -16.89 -5.07
C GLY A 278 -17.67 -15.46 -5.35
N ASN A 279 -17.20 -14.86 -6.44
CA ASN A 279 -17.60 -13.53 -6.84
C ASN A 279 -18.81 -13.49 -7.79
N GLY A 280 -19.24 -14.64 -8.32
CA GLY A 280 -20.45 -14.79 -9.14
C GLY A 280 -20.19 -14.73 -10.64
N PHE A 281 -18.94 -14.91 -11.07
CA PHE A 281 -18.59 -14.98 -12.49
C PHE A 281 -18.99 -16.33 -13.11
N ASN A 282 -19.41 -16.31 -14.37
CA ASN A 282 -19.71 -17.54 -15.10
C ASN A 282 -18.40 -18.19 -15.57
N VAL A 283 -18.17 -19.43 -15.14
CA VAL A 283 -16.98 -20.23 -15.51
C VAL A 283 -17.31 -21.38 -16.47
N ARG A 284 -18.58 -21.50 -16.89
CA ARG A 284 -19.02 -22.53 -17.82
C ARG A 284 -18.67 -22.15 -19.26
N ASP A 285 -18.29 -23.14 -20.04
CA ASP A 285 -18.15 -22.98 -21.49
C ASP A 285 -19.51 -23.24 -22.14
N GLU A 286 -20.24 -22.15 -22.44
CA GLU A 286 -21.58 -22.21 -23.04
C GLU A 286 -21.54 -22.20 -24.59
N GLY A 287 -20.38 -22.48 -25.20
CA GLY A 287 -20.27 -22.70 -26.66
C GLY A 287 -20.42 -21.45 -27.54
N GLY A 288 -20.66 -20.28 -26.94
CA GLY A 288 -20.78 -18.98 -27.62
C GLY A 288 -19.54 -18.08 -27.52
N GLY A 289 -18.48 -18.53 -26.82
CA GLY A 289 -17.30 -17.73 -26.51
C GLY A 289 -17.64 -16.61 -25.51
N SER A 290 -17.32 -16.79 -24.23
CA SER A 290 -17.32 -15.66 -23.31
C SER A 290 -16.21 -14.70 -23.75
N ASN A 291 -16.56 -13.42 -23.97
CA ASN A 291 -15.59 -12.33 -24.16
C ASN A 291 -14.86 -11.99 -22.85
N ASP A 292 -15.11 -12.72 -21.76
CA ASP A 292 -14.51 -12.47 -20.47
C ASP A 292 -13.20 -13.25 -20.34
N TRP A 293 -12.10 -12.53 -20.57
CA TRP A 293 -10.74 -13.03 -20.45
C TRP A 293 -9.95 -12.17 -19.46
N VAL A 294 -8.91 -12.78 -18.89
CA VAL A 294 -7.93 -12.09 -18.05
C VAL A 294 -6.57 -12.17 -18.74
N GLY A 295 -5.88 -11.04 -18.83
CA GLY A 295 -4.53 -10.94 -19.36
C GLY A 295 -3.48 -11.10 -18.26
N PHE A 296 -2.49 -11.96 -18.49
CA PHE A 296 -1.40 -12.24 -17.57
C PHE A 296 -0.06 -11.90 -18.21
N LYS A 297 0.82 -11.22 -17.46
CA LYS A 297 2.23 -11.02 -17.85
C LYS A 297 3.08 -12.25 -17.54
N ASP A 298 2.78 -12.89 -16.41
CA ASP A 298 3.48 -14.05 -15.89
C ASP A 298 2.45 -14.99 -15.23
N LEU A 299 2.62 -16.29 -15.42
CA LEU A 299 1.76 -17.33 -14.84
C LEU A 299 2.39 -18.06 -13.65
N THR A 300 3.68 -17.85 -13.39
CA THR A 300 4.49 -18.49 -12.34
C THR A 300 3.84 -18.39 -10.97
N TYR A 301 3.34 -17.20 -10.60
CA TYR A 301 2.63 -17.02 -9.33
C TYR A 301 1.40 -17.93 -9.23
N PHE A 302 0.61 -18.01 -10.30
CA PHE A 302 -0.63 -18.78 -10.33
C PHE A 302 -0.37 -20.28 -10.33
N ASP A 303 0.59 -20.74 -11.13
CA ASP A 303 1.00 -22.15 -11.20
C ASP A 303 1.48 -22.64 -9.83
N LYS A 304 2.41 -21.92 -9.19
CA LYS A 304 2.97 -22.31 -7.88
C LYS A 304 1.98 -22.14 -6.73
N THR A 305 1.14 -21.11 -6.76
CA THR A 305 0.13 -20.90 -5.69
C THR A 305 -0.99 -21.94 -5.78
N GLU A 306 -1.41 -22.33 -6.99
CA GLU A 306 -2.37 -23.42 -7.18
C GLU A 306 -1.82 -24.73 -6.60
N GLU A 307 -0.54 -25.05 -6.83
CA GLU A 307 0.14 -26.20 -6.21
C GLU A 307 0.20 -26.10 -4.69
N LEU A 308 0.61 -24.94 -4.14
CA LEU A 308 0.64 -24.70 -2.70
C LEU A 308 -0.73 -24.91 -2.04
N LEU A 309 -1.82 -24.45 -2.68
CA LEU A 309 -3.18 -24.67 -2.20
C LEU A 309 -3.59 -26.15 -2.28
N LYS A 310 -3.15 -26.88 -3.31
CA LYS A 310 -3.36 -28.33 -3.43
C LYS A 310 -2.62 -29.11 -2.34
N ASP A 311 -1.43 -28.69 -1.95
CA ASP A 311 -0.60 -29.38 -0.97
C ASP A 311 -0.96 -29.03 0.48
N THR A 312 -1.55 -27.85 0.71
CA THR A 312 -1.96 -27.44 2.06
C THR A 312 -3.22 -28.18 2.50
N THR A 313 -3.21 -28.82 3.67
CA THR A 313 -4.37 -29.55 4.21
C THR A 313 -5.58 -28.62 4.40
N LEU A 314 -6.80 -29.17 4.37
CA LEU A 314 -8.01 -28.39 4.57
C LEU A 314 -8.00 -27.66 5.92
N ASP A 315 -7.55 -28.33 6.98
CA ASP A 315 -7.49 -27.73 8.31
C ASP A 315 -6.49 -26.58 8.38
N ASN A 316 -5.31 -26.72 7.76
CA ASN A 316 -4.33 -25.63 7.69
C ASN A 316 -4.88 -24.46 6.87
N LEU A 317 -5.53 -24.73 5.72
CA LEU A 317 -6.19 -23.68 4.94
C LEU A 317 -7.27 -22.96 5.76
N ARG A 318 -8.02 -23.70 6.59
CA ARG A 318 -9.04 -23.11 7.47
C ARG A 318 -8.40 -22.15 8.47
N THR A 319 -7.32 -22.56 9.13
CA THR A 319 -6.53 -21.70 10.02
C THR A 319 -6.02 -20.45 9.29
N ILE A 320 -5.52 -20.58 8.06
CA ILE A 320 -5.03 -19.46 7.25
C ILE A 320 -6.16 -18.48 6.90
N VAL A 321 -7.32 -18.97 6.49
CA VAL A 321 -8.46 -18.12 6.12
C VAL A 321 -9.07 -17.45 7.36
N GLU A 322 -9.19 -18.15 8.49
CA GLU A 322 -9.62 -17.53 9.76
C GLU A 322 -8.65 -16.44 10.22
N TYR A 323 -7.34 -16.69 10.16
CA TYR A 323 -6.35 -15.66 10.48
C TYR A 323 -6.45 -14.45 9.56
N LYS A 324 -6.60 -14.66 8.24
CA LYS A 324 -6.78 -13.55 7.28
C LYS A 324 -7.99 -12.69 7.61
N LEU A 325 -9.11 -13.31 8.00
CA LEU A 325 -10.31 -12.61 8.47
C LEU A 325 -10.00 -11.77 9.71
N ILE A 326 -9.43 -12.38 10.75
CA ILE A 326 -9.09 -11.70 12.02
C ILE A 326 -8.11 -10.55 11.78
N HIS A 327 -7.03 -10.81 11.04
CA HIS A 327 -5.99 -9.84 10.73
C HIS A 327 -6.55 -8.63 9.99
N ALA A 328 -7.32 -8.86 8.91
CA ALA A 328 -7.89 -7.78 8.11
C ALA A 328 -8.92 -6.96 8.89
N SER A 329 -9.64 -7.57 9.83
CA SER A 329 -10.59 -6.86 10.71
C SER A 329 -9.95 -6.23 11.94
N SER A 330 -8.70 -6.55 12.28
CA SER A 330 -8.07 -6.20 13.57
C SER A 330 -8.06 -4.70 13.90
N THR A 331 -8.05 -3.82 12.90
CA THR A 331 -8.08 -2.36 13.13
C THR A 331 -9.47 -1.81 13.45
N HIS A 332 -10.54 -2.59 13.23
CA HIS A 332 -11.94 -2.18 13.36
C HIS A 332 -12.70 -2.96 14.45
N LEU A 333 -12.06 -3.94 15.09
CA LEU A 333 -12.58 -4.65 16.26
C LEU A 333 -12.34 -3.83 17.56
N THR A 334 -12.28 -4.54 18.69
CA THR A 334 -12.05 -3.96 20.02
C THR A 334 -10.69 -3.22 20.11
N PRO A 335 -10.51 -2.34 21.11
CA PRO A 335 -9.24 -1.64 21.32
C PRO A 335 -8.02 -2.56 21.42
N GLU A 336 -8.17 -3.76 21.98
CA GLU A 336 -7.10 -4.74 22.16
C GLU A 336 -6.58 -5.27 20.82
N PHE A 337 -7.48 -5.58 19.87
CA PHE A 337 -7.11 -5.98 18.51
C PHE A 337 -6.36 -4.87 17.78
N ARG A 338 -6.84 -3.63 17.90
CA ARG A 338 -6.20 -2.47 17.28
C ARG A 338 -4.82 -2.22 17.87
N THR A 339 -4.67 -2.35 19.19
CA THR A 339 -3.39 -2.22 19.90
C THR A 339 -2.40 -3.30 19.45
N ALA A 340 -2.86 -4.56 19.35
CA ALA A 340 -2.03 -5.66 18.85
C ALA A 340 -1.54 -5.39 17.42
N ASN A 341 -2.42 -4.92 16.53
CA ASN A 341 -2.06 -4.52 15.17
C ASN A 341 -1.04 -3.37 15.18
N TRP A 342 -1.28 -2.32 15.98
CA TRP A 342 -0.38 -1.18 16.08
C TRP A 342 1.01 -1.57 16.60
N ASN A 343 1.12 -2.48 17.56
CA ASN A 343 2.41 -2.94 18.08
C ASN A 343 3.32 -3.51 16.97
N LEU A 344 2.74 -4.20 16.00
CA LEU A 344 3.48 -4.67 14.83
C LEU A 344 3.66 -3.56 13.78
N PHE A 345 2.56 -3.05 13.21
CA PHE A 345 2.63 -2.19 12.02
C PHE A 345 3.02 -0.75 12.34
N GLY A 346 2.53 -0.20 13.45
CA GLY A 346 2.82 1.15 13.88
C GLY A 346 4.15 1.24 14.61
N LYS A 347 4.31 0.48 15.69
CA LYS A 347 5.47 0.56 16.57
C LYS A 347 6.70 -0.13 15.98
N LYS A 348 6.61 -1.41 15.59
CA LYS A 348 7.78 -2.15 15.12
C LYS A 348 8.17 -1.80 13.68
N ILE A 349 7.21 -1.79 12.76
CA ILE A 349 7.46 -1.57 11.32
C ILE A 349 7.62 -0.09 11.01
N LYS A 350 6.70 0.76 11.48
CA LYS A 350 6.76 2.21 11.23
C LYS A 350 7.57 2.97 12.28
N GLY A 351 8.01 2.38 13.38
CA GLY A 351 8.81 3.11 14.39
C GLY A 351 8.04 4.17 15.19
N GLN A 352 6.70 4.10 15.23
CA GLN A 352 5.89 5.00 16.05
C GLN A 352 6.14 4.73 17.54
N LYS A 353 6.33 5.79 18.32
CA LYS A 353 6.53 5.71 19.77
C LYS A 353 5.21 5.60 20.53
N VAL A 354 4.12 6.16 19.98
CA VAL A 354 2.79 6.21 20.60
C VAL A 354 1.71 5.80 19.60
N GLU A 355 0.72 5.05 20.07
CA GLU A 355 -0.45 4.69 19.26
C GLU A 355 -1.26 5.95 18.94
N PRO A 356 -1.61 6.21 17.66
CA PRO A 356 -2.48 7.32 17.31
C PRO A 356 -3.81 7.25 18.08
N SER A 357 -4.32 8.41 18.51
CA SER A 357 -5.64 8.48 19.15
C SER A 357 -6.74 7.86 18.28
N ARG A 358 -7.80 7.36 18.91
CA ARG A 358 -8.95 6.78 18.19
C ARG A 358 -9.54 7.78 17.21
N GLU A 359 -9.70 9.04 17.62
CA GLU A 359 -10.12 10.16 16.78
C GLU A 359 -9.28 10.30 15.50
N LYS A 360 -7.95 10.30 15.65
CA LYS A 360 -7.02 10.42 14.54
C LYS A 360 -7.09 9.22 13.59
N PHE A 361 -7.32 8.02 14.12
CA PHE A 361 -7.55 6.83 13.34
C PHE A 361 -8.89 6.90 12.59
N CYS A 362 -10.00 7.18 13.26
CA CYS A 362 -11.33 7.24 12.64
C CYS A 362 -11.41 8.28 11.53
N MET A 363 -10.83 9.46 11.74
CA MET A 363 -10.71 10.49 10.70
C MET A 363 -9.83 10.05 9.51
N SER A 364 -8.89 9.11 9.71
CA SER A 364 -8.11 8.54 8.60
C SER A 364 -8.90 7.52 7.78
N GLN A 365 -9.94 6.91 8.35
CA GLN A 365 -10.80 5.93 7.69
C GLN A 365 -11.92 6.59 6.86
N THR A 366 -12.21 7.87 7.10
CA THR A 366 -13.25 8.65 6.40
C THR A 366 -12.73 9.38 5.15
N ARG A 367 -11.49 9.12 4.73
CA ARG A 367 -10.76 9.88 3.70
C ARG A 367 -10.81 9.24 2.33
#